data_AF-A0A8D0L6F8-F1
#
_entry.id   AF-A0A8D0L6F8-F1
#
_cell.length_a   1.000
_cell.length_b   1.000
_cell.length_c   1.000
_cell.angle_alpha   90.00
_cell.angle_beta   90.00
_cell.angle_gamma   90.00
#
_symmetry.space_group_name_H-M   'P 1'
#
loop_
_entity.id
_entity.type
_entity.pdbx_description
1 polymer ?
#
loop_
_entity_poly.entity_id
_entity_poly.type
_entity_poly.pdbx_seq_one_letter_code
_entity_poly.pdbx_strand_id
1 'polypeptide(L)' 'VVPVLVHLLSGLSSVRLYIPKDLRPIDNRQSVLKSVQEVQKRFPDGVP' A
#
# COMPACT_ATOMS: atom_id res chain seq x y z
N VAL A 1 -1.85 8.17 -7.57
CA VAL A 1 -2.36 6.85 -7.99
C VAL A 1 -1.93 6.64 -9.42
N VAL A 2 -1.47 5.43 -9.77
CA VAL A 2 -1.00 5.10 -11.12
C VAL A 2 -1.75 3.84 -11.57
N PRO A 3 -2.41 3.84 -12.73
CA PRO A 3 -3.02 2.64 -13.28
C PRO A 3 -1.91 1.68 -13.76
N VAL A 4 -2.06 0.38 -13.46
CA VAL A 4 -1.07 -0.65 -13.81
C VAL A 4 -1.79 -1.85 -14.42
N LEU A 5 -1.13 -2.52 -15.37
CA LEU A 5 -1.63 -3.73 -15.99
C LEU A 5 -1.48 -4.92 -15.03
N VAL A 6 -2.48 -5.80 -14.98
CA VAL A 6 -2.53 -6.92 -14.02
C VAL A 6 -1.37 -7.90 -14.18
N HIS A 7 -0.85 -8.09 -15.40
CA HIS A 7 0.28 -8.99 -15.65
C HIS A 7 1.61 -8.49 -15.05
N LEU A 8 1.69 -7.24 -14.59
CA LEU A 8 2.87 -6.68 -13.91
C LEU A 8 2.85 -6.93 -12.39
N LEU A 9 1.79 -7.54 -11.86
CA LEU A 9 1.69 -7.86 -10.44
C LEU A 9 2.49 -9.14 -10.13
N SER A 10 3.60 -9.01 -9.40
CA SER A 10 4.43 -10.15 -9.00
C SER A 10 3.83 -11.02 -7.89
N GLY A 11 2.88 -10.48 -7.14
CA GLY A 11 2.23 -11.16 -6.02
C GLY A 11 1.20 -10.26 -5.35
N LEU A 12 0.26 -10.88 -4.64
CA LEU A 12 -0.73 -10.18 -3.83
C LEU A 12 -0.49 -10.56 -2.37
N SER A 13 -0.33 -9.55 -1.51
CA SER A 13 -0.24 -9.80 -0.08
C SER A 13 -1.61 -10.14 0.50
N SER A 14 -1.62 -10.99 1.52
CA SER A 14 -2.80 -11.31 2.33
C SER A 14 -3.25 -10.13 3.22
N VAL A 15 -2.37 -9.15 3.45
CA VAL A 15 -2.64 -7.95 4.25
C VAL A 15 -3.38 -6.88 3.43
N ARG A 16 -4.45 -6.32 4.01
CA ARG A 16 -5.20 -5.19 3.43
C ARG A 16 -5.06 -3.96 4.32
N LEU A 17 -4.50 -2.89 3.76
CA LEU A 17 -4.41 -1.60 4.43
C LEU A 17 -5.70 -0.79 4.26
N TYR A 18 -6.00 0.06 5.25
CA TYR A 18 -7.08 1.01 5.14
C TYR A 18 -6.70 2.11 4.13
N ILE A 19 -7.53 2.29 3.10
CA ILE A 19 -7.34 3.31 2.08
C ILE A 19 -8.47 4.33 2.23
N PRO A 20 -8.15 5.64 2.42
CA PRO A 20 -9.17 6.68 2.51
C PRO A 20 -9.92 6.83 1.18
N LYS A 21 -11.20 7.23 1.25
CA LYS A 21 -12.08 7.39 0.07
C LYS A 21 -11.52 8.32 -1.01
N ASP A 22 -10.71 9.32 -0.63
CA ASP A 22 -10.10 10.28 -1.53
C ASP A 22 -8.57 10.32 -1.36
N LEU A 23 -7.83 9.99 -2.42
CA LEU A 23 -6.36 10.03 -2.47
C LEU A 23 -5.81 11.28 -3.19
N ARG A 24 -6.68 12.23 -3.55
CA ARG A 24 -6.30 13.51 -4.15
C ARG A 24 -5.53 14.43 -3.18
N PRO A 25 -5.98 14.62 -1.92
CA PRO A 25 -5.25 15.47 -0.98
C PRO A 25 -3.93 14.82 -0.54
N ILE A 26 -2.92 15.67 -0.31
CA ILE A 26 -1.57 15.25 0.05
C ILE A 26 -1.52 14.51 1.39
N ASP A 27 -2.33 14.92 2.37
CA ASP A 27 -2.36 14.32 3.70
C ASP A 27 -2.82 12.87 3.67
N ASN A 28 -3.85 12.58 2.87
CA ASN A 28 -4.38 11.22 2.71
C ASN A 28 -3.36 10.31 2.03
N ARG A 29 -2.61 10.81 1.04
CA ARG A 29 -1.50 10.07 0.43
C ARG A 29 -0.38 9.79 1.42
N GLN A 30 -0.05 10.79 2.24
CA GLN A 30 1.02 10.65 3.23
C GLN A 30 0.64 9.65 4.33
N SER A 31 -0.63 9.63 4.74
CA SER A 31 -1.17 8.65 5.68
C SER A 31 -1.01 7.22 5.15
N VAL A 32 -1.40 6.96 3.90
CA VAL A 32 -1.22 5.64 3.27
C VAL A 32 0.25 5.25 3.18
N LEU A 33 1.13 6.18 2.81
CA LEU A 33 2.59 5.93 2.79
C LEU A 33 3.13 5.49 4.15
N LYS A 34 2.71 6.15 5.24
CA LYS A 34 3.11 5.77 6.61
C LYS A 34 2.63 4.37 6.96
N SER A 35 1.38 4.03 6.63
CA SER A 35 0.85 2.68 6.88
C SER A 35 1.61 1.60 6.11
N VAL A 36 1.97 1.86 4.85
CA VAL A 36 2.80 0.92 4.06
C VAL A 36 4.19 0.75 4.68
N GLN A 37 4.83 1.84 5.09
CA GLN A 37 6.14 1.78 5.76
C GLN A 37 6.10 1.02 7.08
N GLU A 38 5.02 1.17 7.86
CA GLU A 38 4.85 0.42 9.10
C GLU A 38 4.67 -1.08 8.86
N VAL A 39 3.92 -1.46 7.83
CA VAL A 39 3.80 -2.88 7.41
C VAL A 39 5.16 -3.43 6.99
N GLN A 40 5.92 -2.70 6.18
CA GLN A 40 7.25 -3.14 5.77
C GLN A 40 8.21 -3.29 6.97
N LYS A 41 8.11 -2.41 7.98
CA LYS A 41 8.89 -2.54 9.23
C LYS A 41 8.44 -3.72 10.10
N ARG A 42 7.13 -4.01 10.14
CA ARG A 42 6.58 -5.13 10.92
C ARG A 42 6.87 -6.50 10.29
N PHE A 43 7.00 -6.56 8.97
CA PHE A 43 7.25 -7.79 8.22
C PHE A 43 8.57 -7.71 7.43
N PRO A 44 9.72 -7.77 8.12
CA PRO A 44 11.03 -7.70 7.46
C PRO A 44 11.30 -8.91 6.54
N ASP A 45 10.75 -10.07 6.87
CA ASP A 45 10.90 -11.31 6.09
C ASP A 45 9.96 -11.39 4.87
N GLY A 46 9.14 -10.36 4.66
CA GLY A 46 8.17 -10.27 3.58
C GLY A 46 6.72 -10.32 4.08
N VAL A 47 5.85 -9.61 3.38
CA VAL A 47 4.41 -9.69 3.61
C VAL A 47 3.89 -11.05 3.12
N PRO A 48 3.06 -11.76 3.91
CA PRO A 48 2.39 -12.98 3.48
C PRO A 48 1.30 -12.69 2.45
#